data_AF-A0A8S3CVR0-F1
#
_entry.id   AF-A0A8S3CVR0-F1
#
_cell.length_a   1.000
_cell.length_b   1.000
_cell.length_c   1.000
_cell.angle_alpha   90.00
_cell.angle_beta   90.00
_cell.angle_gamma   90.00
#
_symmetry.space_group_name_H-M   'P 1'
#
loop_
_entity.id
_entity.type
_entity.pdbx_description
1 polymer ?
#
loop_
_entity_poly.entity_id
_entity_poly.type
_entity_poly.pdbx_seq_one_letter_code
_entity_poly.pdbx_strand_id
1 'polypeptide(L)' 'MKLRVYDNRLLFVVYESGSLNVFDILTTKQLDAYQITSDHEPVTAMDVVCDTCICGTTKSDLISIDFSSSSSKLQPTP' A
#
# COMPACT_ATOMS: atom_id res chain seq x y z
N MET A 1 -2.48 5.49 -7.68
CA MET A 1 -2.22 4.04 -7.85
C MET A 1 -0.75 3.82 -8.21
N LYS A 2 -0.17 2.69 -7.81
CA LYS A 2 1.22 2.29 -8.12
C LYS A 2 1.33 0.78 -8.30
N LEU A 3 2.29 0.35 -9.11
CA LEU A 3 2.64 -1.06 -9.30
C LEU A 3 3.89 -1.39 -8.50
N ARG A 4 3.93 -2.57 -7.88
CA ARG A 4 5.07 -3.08 -7.13
C ARG A 4 5.29 -4.55 -7.50
N VAL A 5 6.55 -4.97 -7.58
CA VAL A 5 6.92 -6.39 -7.64
C VAL A 5 7.44 -6.80 -6.27
N TYR A 6 6.88 -7.85 -5.68
CA TYR A 6 7.33 -8.38 -4.39
C TYR A 6 7.09 -9.89 -4.36
N ASP A 7 8.10 -10.67 -3.95
CA ASP A 7 8.03 -12.14 -3.85
C ASP A 7 7.47 -12.80 -5.13
N ASN A 8 7.99 -12.39 -6.29
CA ASN A 8 7.51 -12.82 -7.63
C ASN A 8 6.02 -12.55 -7.92
N ARG A 9 5.36 -11.68 -7.15
CA ARG A 9 3.98 -11.24 -7.38
C ARG A 9 3.96 -9.84 -7.96
N LEU A 10 3.03 -9.62 -8.88
CA LEU A 10 2.67 -8.30 -9.38
C LEU A 10 1.56 -7.74 -8.48
N LEU A 11 1.91 -6.72 -7.71
CA LEU A 11 1.02 -6.08 -6.75
C LEU A 11 0.56 -4.72 -7.27
N PHE A 12 -0.71 -4.42 -7.03
CA PHE A 12 -1.33 -3.15 -7.33
C PHE A 12 -1.71 -2.44 -6.03
N VAL A 13 -1.14 -1.25 -5.83
CA VAL A 13 -1.35 -0.43 -4.63
C VAL A 13 -2.23 0.76 -4.99
N VAL A 14 -3.35 0.91 -4.30
CA VAL A 14 -4.35 1.93 -4.58
C VAL A 14 -4.72 2.66 -3.30
N TYR A 15 -4.67 3.98 -3.36
CA TYR A 15 -5.32 4.82 -2.35
C TYR A 15 -6.74 5.14 -2.81
N GLU A 16 -7.73 4.79 -1.99
CA GLU A 16 -9.14 5.07 -2.22
C GLU A 16 -9.84 5.29 -0.87
N SER A 17 -10.66 6.34 -0.78
CA SER A 17 -11.53 6.60 0.38
C SER A 17 -10.81 6.59 1.75
N GLY A 18 -9.59 7.12 1.82
CA GLY A 18 -8.82 7.19 3.07
C GLY A 18 -8.02 5.92 3.39
N SER A 19 -8.02 4.93 2.50
CA SER A 19 -7.33 3.66 2.73
C SER A 19 -6.40 3.33 1.57
N LEU A 20 -5.24 2.79 1.92
CA LEU A 20 -4.30 2.22 0.97
C LEU A 20 -4.51 0.71 0.92
N ASN A 21 -4.94 0.22 -0.23
CA ASN A 21 -5.27 -1.18 -0.47
C ASN A 21 -4.22 -1.82 -1.37
N VAL A 22 -3.83 -3.06 -1.06
CA VAL A 22 -2.85 -3.84 -1.82
C VAL A 22 -3.52 -5.06 -2.42
N PHE A 23 -3.47 -5.19 -3.74
CA PHE A 23 -4.06 -6.29 -4.49
C PHE A 23 -2.99 -7.09 -5.21
N ASP A 24 -3.16 -8.40 -5.27
CA ASP A 24 -2.44 -9.25 -6.21
C ASP A 24 -3.14 -9.19 -7.57
N ILE A 25 -2.43 -8.78 -8.61
CA ILE A 25 -3.02 -8.55 -9.94
C ILE A 25 -3.46 -9.86 -10.59
N LEU A 26 -2.71 -10.94 -10.38
CA LEU A 26 -2.95 -12.23 -11.04
C LEU A 26 -4.18 -12.92 -10.46
N THR A 27 -4.36 -12.82 -9.14
CA THR A 27 -5.44 -13.48 -8.41
C THR A 27 -6.63 -12.59 -8.11
N THR A 28 -6.53 -11.28 -8.43
CA THR A 28 -7.49 -10.21 -8.09
C THR A 28 -7.84 -10.12 -6.61
N LYS A 29 -7.07 -10.78 -5.75
CA LYS A 29 -7.30 -10.84 -4.31
C LYS A 29 -6.71 -9.62 -3.63
N GLN A 30 -7.49 -9.00 -2.75
CA GLN A 30 -6.95 -8.03 -1.80
C GLN A 30 -6.09 -8.76 -0.76
N LEU A 31 -4.83 -8.38 -0.66
CA LEU A 31 -3.88 -8.93 0.31
C LEU A 31 -3.90 -8.14 1.62
N ASP A 32 -4.05 -6.81 1.52
CA ASP A 32 -3.93 -5.93 2.68
C ASP A 32 -4.68 -4.59 2.52
N ALA A 33 -4.88 -3.92 3.65
CA ALA A 33 -5.47 -2.59 3.75
C ALA A 33 -4.85 -1.81 4.91
N TYR A 34 -4.44 -0.57 4.64
CA TYR A 34 -3.88 0.35 5.61
C TYR A 34 -4.79 1.57 5.69
N GLN A 35 -5.37 1.83 6.85
CA GLN A 35 -6.13 3.05 7.08
C GLN A 35 -5.16 4.23 7.21
N ILE A 36 -5.34 5.24 6.38
CA ILE A 36 -4.66 6.53 6.55
C ILE A 36 -5.60 7.37 7.41
N THR A 37 -5.22 7.63 8.66
CA THR A 37 -6.08 8.29 9.67
C THR A 37 -6.46 9.71 9.24
N SER A 38 -7.70 10.09 9.54
CA SER A 38 -8.46 11.20 8.93
C SER A 38 -8.02 12.62 9.31
N ASP A 39 -6.88 12.78 9.98
CA ASP A 39 -6.32 14.11 10.26
C ASP A 39 -5.55 14.67 9.05
N HIS A 40 -5.19 13.76 8.15
CA HIS A 40 -4.53 14.07 6.90
C HIS A 40 -5.56 14.24 5.79
N GLU A 41 -5.51 15.40 5.15
CA GLU A 41 -6.22 15.73 3.93
C GLU A 41 -5.96 14.69 2.81
N PRO A 42 -6.74 14.72 1.71
CA PRO A 42 -6.59 13.75 0.63
C PRO A 42 -5.13 13.56 0.17
N VAL A 43 -4.74 12.29 -0.03
CA VAL A 43 -3.46 11.95 -0.66
C VAL A 43 -3.49 12.43 -2.12
N THR A 44 -2.54 13.29 -2.48
CA THR A 44 -2.42 13.89 -3.82
C THR A 44 -1.36 13.20 -4.66
N ALA A 45 -0.34 12.64 -4.01
CA ALA A 45 0.75 11.91 -4.63
C ALA A 45 1.11 10.70 -3.79
N MET A 46 1.54 9.63 -4.44
CA MET A 46 1.94 8.40 -3.77
C MET A 46 3.07 7.77 -4.57
N ASP A 47 4.04 7.15 -3.89
CA ASP A 47 5.00 6.25 -4.52
C ASP A 47 5.31 5.04 -3.64
N VAL A 48 5.84 3.99 -4.25
CA VAL A 48 6.21 2.75 -3.56
C VAL A 48 7.67 2.47 -3.83
N VAL A 49 8.46 2.47 -2.75
CA VAL A 49 9.90 2.24 -2.78
C VAL A 49 10.19 1.03 -1.90
N CYS A 50 10.61 -0.07 -2.53
CA CYS A 50 10.81 -1.36 -1.87
C CYS A 50 9.55 -1.81 -1.11
N ASP A 51 9.63 -1.84 0.22
CA ASP A 51 8.56 -2.27 1.13
C ASP A 51 7.82 -1.09 1.75
N THR A 52 8.09 0.14 1.32
CA THR A 52 7.51 1.33 1.89
C THR A 52 6.68 2.08 0.86
N CYS A 53 5.49 2.52 1.25
CA CYS A 53 4.71 3.47 0.50
C CYS A 53 4.80 4.87 1.13
N ILE A 54 5.13 5.85 0.30
CA ILE A 54 5.23 7.25 0.66
C ILE A 54 4.04 7.97 0.06
N CYS A 55 3.22 8.61 0.89
CA CYS A 55 2.04 9.37 0.48
C CYS A 55 2.25 10.85 0.81
N GLY A 56 2.10 11.71 -0.19
CA GLY A 56 2.04 13.16 -0.04
C GLY A 56 0.59 13.64 0.08
N THR A 57 0.34 14.55 1.01
CA THR A 57 -1.00 15.12 1.27
C THR A 57 -1.11 16.56 0.75
N THR A 58 -2.32 17.12 0.69
CA THR A 58 -2.51 18.54 0.29
C THR A 58 -1.87 19.54 1.28
N LYS A 59 -1.59 19.12 2.53
CA LYS A 59 -0.90 19.94 3.54
C LYS A 59 0.62 19.93 3.40
N SER A 60 1.15 19.26 2.38
CA SER A 60 2.59 19.04 2.19
C SER A 60 3.22 18.14 3.27
N ASP A 61 2.41 17.32 3.94
CA ASP A 61 2.91 16.26 4.83
C ASP A 61 3.29 15.02 4.03
N LEU A 62 4.24 14.25 4.57
CA LEU A 62 4.62 12.93 4.06
C LEU A 62 4.25 11.86 5.08
N ILE A 63 3.51 10.86 4.61
CA ILE A 63 3.13 9.67 5.39
C ILE A 63 3.93 8.49 4.83
N SER A 64 4.54 7.72 5.72
CA SER A 64 5.29 6.51 5.36
C SER A 64 4.60 5.29 5.93
N ILE A 65 4.25 4.34 5.07
CA ILE A 65 3.59 3.07 5.42
C ILE A 65 4.54 1.94 5.08
N ASP A 66 4.90 1.13 6.08
CA ASP A 66 5.74 -0.04 5.90
C ASP A 66 4.89 -1.30 5.68
N PHE A 67 5.12 -2.00 4.58
CA PHE A 67 4.47 -3.25 4.21
C PHE A 67 5.13 -4.47 4.85
N SER A 68 6.33 -4.34 5.42
CA SER A 68 7.08 -5.44 6.02
C SER A 68 6.33 -6.10 7.18
N SER A 69 5.56 -5.34 7.95
CA SER A 69 4.76 -5.85 9.07
C SER A 69 3.70 -6.86 8.65
N SER A 70 3.22 -6.76 7.41
CA SER A 70 2.19 -7.64 6.86
C SER A 70 2.74 -8.90 6.21
N SER A 71 4.05 -8.95 5.95
CA SER A 71 4.74 -10.14 5.47
C SER A 71 4.66 -11.32 6.46
N SER A 72 4.39 -11.06 7.74
CA SER A 72 4.20 -12.10 8.75
C SER A 72 2.89 -12.92 8.57
N LYS A 73 1.95 -12.46 7.74
CA LYS A 73 0.67 -13.16 7.46
C LYS A 73 0.66 -13.97 6.16
N LEU A 74 1.69 -13.83 5.32
CA LEU A 74 1.83 -14.56 4.06
C LEU A 74 2.87 -15.68 4.22
N GLN A 75 2.72 -16.54 5.23
CA GLN A 75 3.45 -17.80 5.21
C GLN A 75 2.88 -18.69 4.10
N PRO A 76 3.72 -19.29 3.25
CA PRO A 76 3.27 -20.35 2.37
C PRO A 76 2.83 -21.52 3.25
N THR A 77 1.56 -21.92 3.15
CA THR A 77 1.11 -23.19 3.73
C THR A 77 1.87 -24.32 3.02
N PRO A 78 2.45 -25.29 3.76
CA PRO A 78 3.16 -26.42 3.17
C PRO A 78 2.27 -27.30 2.30
#